data_AF-X1FMZ2-F1
#
_entry.id   AF-X1FMZ2-F1
#
_cell.length_a   1.000
_cell.length_b   1.000
_cell.length_c   1.000
_cell.angle_alpha   90.00
_cell.angle_beta   90.00
_cell.angle_gamma   90.00
#
_symmetry.space_group_name_H-M   'P 1'
#
loop_
_entity.id
_entity.type
_entity.pdbx_description
1 polymer ?
#
loop_
_entity_poly.entity_id
_entity_poly.type
_entity_poly.pdbx_seq_one_letter_code
_entity_poly.pdbx_strand_id
1 'polypeptide(L)'
;MIKEHILKNFYAFEIMVTAYAISHFKLRVFFKSKTHPLGKKDRFKLYLTNALETKSDTSGLSGFFALTNEGRLANKVKAKTPIFVVMGNPPYKIGSTNQHSFIENLMKDYRPSDRKSRENLQPLSDDYIKFIRLAQWKISQSKEGGIVAFITNNNFLSGRIHRGMRKNLLETFDEIYIHDLHGDAREE
;
A
#
# COMPACT_ATOMS: atom_id res chain seq x y z
N MET A 1 -16.98 19.64 -9.15
CA MET A 1 -16.35 18.35 -9.53
C MET A 1 -14.96 18.11 -8.92
N ILE A 2 -13.89 18.82 -9.30
CA ILE A 2 -12.52 18.56 -8.80
C ILE A 2 -12.38 18.72 -7.29
N LYS A 3 -12.80 19.87 -6.75
CA LYS A 3 -12.70 20.17 -5.31
C LYS A 3 -13.60 19.27 -4.47
N GLU A 4 -14.79 18.95 -4.97
CA GLU A 4 -15.82 18.17 -4.26
C GLU A 4 -15.51 16.67 -4.21
N HIS A 5 -14.86 16.12 -5.25
CA HIS A 5 -14.56 14.69 -5.33
C HIS A 5 -13.09 14.39 -5.09
N ILE A 6 -12.15 15.07 -5.77
CA ILE A 6 -10.73 14.71 -5.72
C ILE A 6 -10.15 15.04 -4.33
N LEU A 7 -10.29 16.27 -3.86
CA LEU A 7 -9.74 16.66 -2.54
C LEU A 7 -10.42 15.93 -1.37
N LYS A 8 -11.67 15.50 -1.55
CA LYS A 8 -12.45 14.83 -0.51
C LYS A 8 -12.18 13.33 -0.45
N ASN A 9 -11.99 12.66 -1.58
CA ASN A 9 -12.04 11.20 -1.63
C ASN A 9 -10.70 10.53 -1.99
N PHE A 10 -9.69 11.30 -2.40
CA PHE A 10 -8.35 10.76 -2.67
C PHE A 10 -7.46 10.88 -1.44
N TYR A 11 -6.74 9.81 -1.15
CA TYR A 11 -5.80 9.73 -0.04
C TYR A 11 -4.50 9.13 -0.55
N ALA A 12 -3.37 9.69 -0.14
CA ALA A 12 -2.05 9.19 -0.52
C ALA A 12 -1.11 9.18 0.69
N PHE A 13 -0.23 8.19 0.75
CA PHE A 13 0.76 8.02 1.80
C PHE A 13 2.14 7.92 1.18
N GLU A 14 3.10 8.64 1.75
CA GLU A 14 4.49 8.65 1.33
C GLU A 14 5.37 8.65 2.57
N ILE A 15 6.45 7.87 2.57
CA ILE A 15 7.39 7.79 3.70
C ILE A 15 8.57 8.75 3.52
N MET A 16 8.93 9.08 2.27
CA MET A 16 10.06 9.95 1.95
C MET A 16 9.65 11.44 1.93
N VAL A 17 10.27 12.23 2.80
CA VAL A 17 10.03 13.70 2.91
C VAL A 17 10.18 14.40 1.54
N THR A 18 11.21 14.04 0.77
CA THR A 18 11.48 14.64 -0.54
C THR A 18 10.37 14.32 -1.55
N ALA A 19 9.98 13.05 -1.66
CA ALA A 19 8.91 12.63 -2.57
C ALA A 19 7.56 13.26 -2.16
N TYR A 20 7.30 13.36 -0.87
CA TYR A 20 6.13 14.04 -0.32
C TYR A 20 6.08 15.52 -0.74
N ALA A 21 7.19 16.25 -0.55
CA ALA A 21 7.27 17.68 -0.90
C ALA A 21 7.11 17.90 -2.42
N ILE A 22 7.80 17.10 -3.24
CA ILE A 22 7.70 17.15 -4.71
C ILE A 22 6.27 16.84 -5.16
N SER A 23 5.61 15.85 -4.55
CA SER A 23 4.25 15.47 -4.90
C SER A 23 3.25 16.59 -4.60
N HIS A 24 3.33 17.23 -3.43
CA HIS A 24 2.53 18.43 -3.12
C HIS A 24 2.80 19.57 -4.10
N PHE A 25 4.05 19.81 -4.46
CA PHE A 25 4.41 20.83 -5.45
C PHE A 25 3.81 20.52 -6.82
N LYS A 26 3.99 19.30 -7.35
CA LYS A 26 3.46 18.86 -8.65
C LYS A 26 1.94 18.96 -8.69
N LEU A 27 1.25 18.50 -7.65
CA LEU A 27 -0.21 18.62 -7.55
C LEU A 27 -0.63 20.09 -7.60
N ARG A 28 0.05 20.96 -6.86
CA ARG A 28 -0.27 22.40 -6.87
C ARG A 28 -0.06 23.05 -8.23
N VAL A 29 1.00 22.70 -8.94
CA VAL A 29 1.26 23.17 -10.32
C VAL A 29 0.17 22.68 -11.28
N PHE A 30 -0.19 21.39 -11.20
CA PHE A 30 -1.21 20.78 -12.05
C PHE A 30 -2.59 21.46 -11.88
N PHE A 31 -3.02 21.72 -10.65
CA PHE A 31 -4.33 22.35 -10.44
C PHE A 31 -4.32 23.85 -10.75
N LYS A 32 -3.18 24.55 -10.57
CA LYS A 32 -3.04 25.94 -10.99
C LYS A 32 -3.19 26.10 -12.50
N SER A 33 -2.69 25.16 -13.31
CA SER A 33 -2.76 25.23 -14.77
C SER A 33 -4.13 24.89 -15.35
N LYS A 34 -5.02 24.23 -14.59
CA LYS A 34 -6.34 23.75 -15.04
C LYS A 34 -7.52 24.65 -14.63
N THR A 35 -7.30 25.96 -14.45
CA THR A 35 -8.32 26.98 -14.08
C THR A 35 -9.12 26.69 -12.80
N HIS A 36 -8.64 25.80 -11.92
CA HIS A 36 -9.23 25.52 -10.61
C HIS A 36 -8.27 25.95 -9.48
N PRO A 37 -8.14 27.26 -9.20
CA PRO A 37 -7.27 27.74 -8.15
C PRO A 37 -7.73 27.18 -6.79
N LEU A 38 -6.84 26.42 -6.15
CA LEU A 38 -7.05 25.93 -4.79
C LEU A 38 -7.09 27.13 -3.84
N GLY A 39 -8.11 27.18 -2.99
CA GLY A 39 -8.18 28.15 -1.92
C GLY A 39 -7.08 27.94 -0.88
N LYS A 40 -6.79 28.95 -0.05
CA LYS A 40 -5.75 28.87 0.99
C LYS A 40 -5.97 27.72 2.00
N LYS A 41 -7.21 27.25 2.15
CA LYS A 41 -7.60 26.15 3.05
C LYS A 41 -7.68 24.78 2.34
N ASP A 42 -7.56 24.74 1.02
CA ASP A 42 -7.66 23.50 0.26
C ASP A 42 -6.34 22.73 0.36
N ARG A 43 -6.42 21.48 0.82
CA ARG A 43 -5.27 20.60 1.05
C ARG A 43 -5.50 19.28 0.34
N PHE A 44 -4.46 18.76 -0.31
CA PHE A 44 -4.39 17.36 -0.71
C PHE A 44 -4.23 16.47 0.52
N LYS A 45 -5.02 15.39 0.59
CA LYS A 45 -4.89 14.36 1.62
C LYS A 45 -3.74 13.39 1.29
N LEU A 46 -2.59 13.97 0.95
CA LEU A 46 -1.30 13.31 0.87
C LEU A 46 -0.62 13.48 2.22
N TYR A 47 -0.20 12.37 2.83
CA TYR A 47 0.35 12.33 4.18
C TYR A 47 1.74 11.71 4.21
N LEU A 48 2.58 12.27 5.08
CA LEU A 48 3.92 11.74 5.36
C LEU A 48 3.82 10.67 6.46
N THR A 49 3.91 9.40 6.08
CA THR A 49 3.77 8.22 6.96
C THR A 49 4.25 6.94 6.25
N ASN A 50 4.62 5.91 7.00
CA ASN A 50 4.71 4.55 6.45
C ASN A 50 3.31 3.93 6.32
N ALA A 51 2.91 3.45 5.15
CA ALA A 51 1.58 2.88 4.96
C ALA A 51 1.34 1.56 5.73
N LEU A 52 2.40 0.76 5.96
CA LEU A 52 2.32 -0.54 6.64
C LEU A 52 2.21 -0.41 8.17
N GLU A 53 2.48 0.78 8.72
CA GLU A 53 2.43 1.07 10.16
C GLU A 53 1.02 1.35 10.66
N THR A 54 0.80 1.01 11.94
CA THR A 54 -0.40 1.38 12.70
C THR A 54 -0.04 2.24 13.91
N LYS A 55 -1.07 2.81 14.57
CA LYS A 55 -0.88 3.73 15.72
C LYS A 55 -0.08 3.10 16.89
N SER A 56 -0.02 1.79 17.00
CA SER A 56 0.70 1.08 18.06
C SER A 56 2.22 0.99 17.85
N ASP A 57 2.74 1.32 16.67
CA ASP A 57 4.17 1.25 16.38
C ASP A 57 4.90 2.54 16.81
N THR A 58 5.52 2.53 18.00
CA THR A 58 6.17 3.70 18.61
C THR A 58 7.69 3.74 18.47
N SER A 59 8.32 2.82 17.73
CA SER A 59 9.79 2.71 17.65
C SER A 59 10.39 3.52 16.48
N GLY A 60 11.57 4.12 16.69
CA GLY A 60 12.37 4.76 15.63
C GLY A 60 11.64 5.83 14.81
N LEU A 61 11.86 5.84 13.49
CA LEU A 61 11.22 6.78 12.55
C LEU A 61 9.68 6.66 12.56
N SER A 62 9.13 5.46 12.81
CA SER A 62 7.69 5.21 12.97
C SER A 62 7.12 6.02 14.14
N GLY A 63 7.81 5.97 15.29
CA GLY A 63 7.46 6.75 16.48
C GLY A 63 7.47 8.26 16.19
N PHE A 64 8.48 8.75 15.47
CA PHE A 64 8.54 10.15 15.05
C PHE A 64 7.33 10.53 14.18
N PHE A 65 7.04 9.78 13.11
CA PHE A 65 5.89 10.08 12.25
C PHE A 65 4.55 9.99 12.97
N ALA A 66 4.37 9.01 13.86
CA ALA A 66 3.14 8.83 14.63
C ALA A 66 2.80 10.04 15.51
N LEU A 67 3.82 10.77 15.98
CA LEU A 67 3.66 12.00 16.77
C LEU A 67 3.38 13.24 15.92
N THR A 68 3.69 13.20 14.61
CA THR A 68 3.42 14.33 13.72
C THR A 68 1.92 14.49 13.43
N ASN A 69 1.51 15.70 13.07
CA ASN A 69 0.15 15.94 12.58
C ASN A 69 -0.16 15.12 11.32
N GLU A 70 0.84 14.90 10.45
CA GLU A 70 0.73 14.07 9.25
C GLU A 70 0.40 12.62 9.59
N GLY A 71 1.18 11.99 10.47
CA GLY A 71 0.95 10.61 10.89
C GLY A 71 -0.39 10.44 11.63
N ARG A 72 -0.77 11.41 12.48
CA ARG A 72 -2.09 11.39 13.14
C ARG A 72 -3.25 11.42 12.14
N LEU A 73 -3.16 12.26 11.11
CA LEU A 73 -4.19 12.33 10.07
C LEU A 73 -4.20 11.08 9.20
N ALA A 74 -3.03 10.55 8.84
CA ALA A 74 -2.94 9.30 8.09
C ALA A 74 -3.55 8.12 8.87
N ASN A 75 -3.25 8.01 10.16
CA ASN A 75 -3.81 6.95 11.02
C ASN A 75 -5.34 7.03 11.12
N LYS A 76 -5.93 8.23 11.09
CA LYS A 76 -7.40 8.38 11.00
C LYS A 76 -7.94 7.81 9.69
N VAL A 77 -7.25 8.04 8.57
CA VAL A 77 -7.64 7.50 7.26
C VAL A 77 -7.55 5.98 7.26
N LYS A 78 -6.38 5.45 7.64
CA LYS A 78 -6.12 4.00 7.72
C LYS A 78 -7.16 3.27 8.58
N ALA A 79 -7.52 3.83 9.74
CA ALA A 79 -8.40 3.17 10.69
C ALA A 79 -9.90 3.35 10.40
N LYS A 80 -10.34 4.52 9.90
CA LYS A 80 -11.77 4.89 9.91
C LYS A 80 -12.38 5.13 8.54
N THR A 81 -11.56 5.35 7.51
CA THR A 81 -12.09 5.70 6.19
C THR A 81 -12.33 4.41 5.38
N PRO A 82 -13.55 4.17 4.88
CA PRO A 82 -13.80 3.14 3.89
C PRO A 82 -13.05 3.47 2.60
N ILE A 83 -12.31 2.51 2.04
CA ILE A 83 -11.53 2.69 0.82
C ILE A 83 -12.01 1.66 -0.21
N PHE A 84 -12.44 2.15 -1.36
CA PHE A 84 -12.94 1.33 -2.47
C PHE A 84 -11.86 0.98 -3.48
N VAL A 85 -10.83 1.83 -3.61
CA VAL A 85 -9.75 1.63 -4.58
C VAL A 85 -8.42 1.81 -3.87
N VAL A 86 -7.56 0.80 -3.96
CA VAL A 86 -6.16 0.89 -3.56
C VAL A 86 -5.30 0.74 -4.79
N MET A 87 -4.44 1.72 -5.07
CA MET A 87 -3.58 1.71 -6.24
C MET A 87 -2.18 2.25 -5.94
N GLY A 88 -1.19 1.83 -6.73
CA GLY A 88 0.19 2.30 -6.58
C GLY A 88 1.26 1.42 -7.21
N ASN A 89 2.50 1.80 -6.98
CA ASN A 89 3.70 1.03 -7.30
C ASN A 89 4.44 0.76 -5.98
N PRO A 90 4.08 -0.30 -5.23
CA PRO A 90 4.70 -0.58 -3.95
C PRO A 90 6.20 -0.88 -4.09
N PRO A 91 6.99 -0.62 -3.04
CA PRO A 91 8.44 -0.86 -3.07
C PRO A 91 8.78 -2.35 -3.16
N TYR A 92 9.87 -2.65 -3.86
CA TYR A 92 10.46 -4.00 -3.97
C TYR A 92 11.64 -4.11 -3.02
N LYS A 93 11.45 -4.80 -1.89
CA LYS A 93 12.49 -4.93 -0.86
C LYS A 93 12.31 -6.23 -0.06
N ILE A 94 12.96 -7.28 -0.53
CA ILE A 94 13.09 -8.56 0.19
C ILE A 94 13.88 -8.32 1.49
N GLY A 95 13.45 -8.93 2.60
CA GLY A 95 14.12 -8.79 3.89
C GLY A 95 13.95 -7.41 4.53
N SER A 96 12.86 -6.71 4.19
CA SER A 96 12.58 -5.37 4.71
C SER A 96 12.46 -5.34 6.24
N THR A 97 12.92 -4.22 6.82
CA THR A 97 12.76 -3.89 8.24
C THR A 97 11.33 -3.51 8.62
N ASN A 98 10.40 -3.44 7.65
CA ASN A 98 8.98 -3.22 7.87
C ASN A 98 8.32 -4.46 8.51
N GLN A 99 8.68 -4.77 9.75
CA GLN A 99 8.23 -5.94 10.52
C GLN A 99 7.21 -5.53 11.59
N HIS A 100 6.23 -4.72 11.20
CA HIS A 100 5.21 -4.25 12.12
C HIS A 100 4.26 -5.38 12.49
N SER A 101 3.95 -5.52 13.79
CA SER A 101 3.13 -6.62 14.31
C SER A 101 1.79 -6.77 13.58
N PHE A 102 1.18 -5.65 13.19
CA PHE A 102 -0.05 -5.61 12.41
C PHE A 102 0.09 -6.32 11.06
N ILE A 103 1.06 -5.90 10.23
CA ILE A 103 1.22 -6.48 8.89
C ILE A 103 1.73 -7.91 8.95
N GLU A 104 2.61 -8.23 9.91
CA GLU A 104 3.09 -9.59 10.14
C GLU A 104 1.97 -10.55 10.54
N ASN A 105 0.98 -10.06 11.29
CA ASN A 105 -0.20 -10.85 11.61
C ASN A 105 -1.06 -11.13 10.37
N LEU A 106 -1.27 -10.14 9.50
CA LEU A 106 -2.00 -10.35 8.24
C LEU A 106 -1.26 -11.31 7.29
N MET A 107 0.07 -11.23 7.25
CA MET A 107 0.92 -12.06 6.39
C MET A 107 0.90 -13.56 6.77
N LYS A 108 0.36 -13.92 7.95
CA LYS A 108 0.16 -15.32 8.32
C LYS A 108 -0.73 -16.07 7.33
N ASP A 109 -1.68 -15.39 6.70
CA ASP A 109 -2.60 -15.97 5.72
C ASP A 109 -1.89 -16.45 4.45
N TYR A 110 -0.71 -15.87 4.15
CA TYR A 110 0.07 -16.24 2.98
C TYR A 110 1.06 -17.37 3.24
N ARG A 111 1.24 -17.78 4.50
CA ARG A 111 2.23 -18.80 4.85
C ARG A 111 1.86 -20.13 4.18
N PRO A 112 2.81 -20.80 3.52
CA PRO A 112 2.57 -22.07 2.86
C PRO A 112 2.17 -23.15 3.88
N SER A 113 1.35 -24.10 3.45
CA SER A 113 0.95 -25.24 4.27
C SER A 113 2.03 -26.33 4.32
N ASP A 114 2.88 -26.45 3.30
CA ASP A 114 3.91 -27.47 3.22
C ASP A 114 5.17 -27.12 4.02
N ARG A 115 5.77 -28.14 4.63
CA ARG A 115 6.91 -27.99 5.55
C ARG A 115 8.16 -27.41 4.86
N LYS A 116 8.47 -27.85 3.64
CA LYS A 116 9.68 -27.41 2.90
C LYS A 116 9.65 -25.91 2.60
N SER A 117 8.50 -25.39 2.16
CA SER A 117 8.38 -23.95 1.89
C SER A 117 8.41 -23.10 3.17
N ARG A 118 8.07 -23.66 4.34
CA ARG A 118 8.20 -22.96 5.63
C ARG A 118 9.63 -22.76 6.10
N GLU A 119 10.60 -23.49 5.54
CA GLU A 119 12.01 -23.38 5.91
C GLU A 119 12.63 -22.06 5.43
N ASN A 120 12.13 -21.49 4.32
CA ASN A 120 12.57 -20.19 3.83
C ASN A 120 11.40 -19.28 3.43
N LEU A 121 10.94 -18.45 4.37
CA LEU A 121 9.90 -17.44 4.15
C LEU A 121 10.43 -16.11 3.60
N GLN A 122 11.75 -15.98 3.37
CA GLN A 122 12.37 -14.72 2.96
C GLN A 122 11.73 -14.11 1.69
N PRO A 123 11.37 -14.88 0.64
CA PRO A 123 10.70 -14.30 -0.52
C PRO A 123 9.34 -13.69 -0.21
N LEU A 124 8.59 -14.24 0.76
CA LEU A 124 7.30 -13.67 1.20
C LEU A 124 7.45 -12.38 2.02
N SER A 125 8.66 -12.07 2.49
CA SER A 125 8.93 -10.85 3.28
C SER A 125 9.05 -9.59 2.43
N ASP A 126 8.98 -9.70 1.10
CA ASP A 126 9.03 -8.56 0.19
C ASP A 126 7.89 -7.57 0.47
N ASP A 127 8.21 -6.29 0.48
CA ASP A 127 7.26 -5.25 0.84
C ASP A 127 6.09 -5.17 -0.16
N TYR A 128 6.26 -5.43 -1.45
CA TYR A 128 5.13 -5.41 -2.38
C TYR A 128 4.06 -6.45 -2.00
N ILE A 129 4.45 -7.60 -1.46
CA ILE A 129 3.55 -8.64 -0.99
C ILE A 129 2.77 -8.15 0.23
N LYS A 130 3.46 -7.45 1.16
CA LYS A 130 2.82 -6.80 2.31
C LYS A 130 1.82 -5.74 1.87
N PHE A 131 2.13 -4.96 0.83
CA PHE A 131 1.20 -3.96 0.29
C PHE A 131 -0.03 -4.61 -0.36
N ILE A 132 0.13 -5.74 -1.08
CA ILE A 132 -1.00 -6.53 -1.59
C ILE A 132 -1.88 -7.02 -0.41
N ARG A 133 -1.26 -7.60 0.63
CA ARG A 133 -2.00 -8.08 1.80
C ARG A 133 -2.71 -6.96 2.55
N LEU A 134 -2.06 -5.80 2.71
CA LEU A 134 -2.66 -4.60 3.30
C LEU A 134 -3.86 -4.13 2.47
N ALA A 135 -3.73 -4.12 1.15
CA ALA A 135 -4.80 -3.72 0.24
C ALA A 135 -6.01 -4.65 0.37
N GLN A 136 -5.82 -5.97 0.39
CA GLN A 136 -6.88 -6.95 0.66
C GLN A 136 -7.59 -6.68 1.99
N TRP A 137 -6.83 -6.48 3.08
CA TRP A 137 -7.42 -6.16 4.38
C TRP A 137 -8.20 -4.86 4.34
N LYS A 138 -7.74 -3.87 3.57
CA LYS A 138 -8.36 -2.55 3.53
C LYS A 138 -9.66 -2.58 2.72
N ILE A 139 -9.67 -3.22 1.56
CA ILE A 139 -10.89 -3.36 0.74
C ILE A 139 -11.93 -4.25 1.43
N SER A 140 -11.52 -5.26 2.21
CA SER A 140 -12.46 -6.16 2.89
C SER A 140 -13.25 -5.46 4.01
N GLN A 141 -12.88 -4.22 4.38
CA GLN A 141 -13.67 -3.37 5.28
C GLN A 141 -14.80 -2.64 4.55
N SER A 142 -14.75 -2.57 3.22
CA SER A 142 -15.82 -2.03 2.40
C SER A 142 -16.93 -3.06 2.27
N LYS A 143 -18.19 -2.63 2.49
CA LYS A 143 -19.36 -3.50 2.28
C LYS A 143 -19.74 -3.65 0.80
N GLU A 144 -19.25 -2.75 -0.04
CA GLU A 144 -19.61 -2.63 -1.46
C GLU A 144 -18.56 -3.28 -2.38
N GLY A 145 -17.55 -3.95 -1.81
CA GLY A 145 -16.39 -4.43 -2.52
C GLY A 145 -15.35 -3.34 -2.79
N GLY A 146 -14.37 -3.65 -3.64
CA GLY A 146 -13.30 -2.73 -4.00
C GLY A 146 -12.32 -3.28 -5.03
N ILE A 147 -11.45 -2.40 -5.53
CA ILE A 147 -10.45 -2.68 -6.56
C ILE A 147 -9.05 -2.49 -5.97
N VAL A 148 -8.16 -3.41 -6.29
CA VAL A 148 -6.72 -3.28 -6.04
C VAL A 148 -5.98 -3.27 -7.37
N ALA A 149 -5.19 -2.24 -7.62
CA ALA A 149 -4.45 -2.06 -8.87
C ALA A 149 -2.99 -1.69 -8.58
N PHE A 150 -2.09 -2.66 -8.73
CA PHE A 150 -0.66 -2.45 -8.49
C PHE A 150 0.18 -2.80 -9.70
N ILE A 151 1.30 -2.10 -9.82
CA ILE A 151 2.46 -2.54 -10.61
C ILE A 151 3.39 -3.22 -9.61
N THR A 152 3.68 -4.51 -9.78
CA THR A 152 4.53 -5.27 -8.85
C THR A 152 5.55 -6.14 -9.58
N ASN A 153 6.47 -6.74 -8.83
CA ASN A 153 7.24 -7.88 -9.29
C ASN A 153 6.28 -9.07 -9.61
N ASN A 154 6.61 -9.89 -10.61
CA ASN A 154 5.82 -11.05 -11.07
C ASN A 154 6.22 -12.39 -10.40
N ASN A 155 7.25 -12.42 -9.54
CA ASN A 155 7.73 -13.61 -8.83
C ASN A 155 6.62 -14.42 -8.10
N PHE A 156 5.54 -13.75 -7.69
CA PHE A 156 4.43 -14.41 -6.99
C PHE A 156 3.58 -15.33 -7.89
N LEU A 157 3.66 -15.18 -9.22
CA LEU A 157 2.92 -15.99 -10.17
C LEU A 157 3.38 -17.44 -10.18
N SER A 158 4.70 -17.66 -10.25
CA SER A 158 5.30 -19.00 -10.40
C SER A 158 5.89 -19.55 -9.11
N GLY A 159 6.36 -18.70 -8.19
CA GLY A 159 7.11 -19.13 -7.01
C GLY A 159 6.32 -20.09 -6.10
N ARG A 160 6.95 -21.21 -5.72
CA ARG A 160 6.34 -22.24 -4.86
C ARG A 160 5.90 -21.69 -3.50
N ILE A 161 6.74 -20.84 -2.92
CA ILE A 161 6.53 -20.16 -1.65
C ILE A 161 5.26 -19.28 -1.64
N HIS A 162 4.85 -18.76 -2.81
CA HIS A 162 3.70 -17.87 -2.97
C HIS A 162 2.36 -18.62 -3.16
N ARG A 163 2.34 -19.95 -3.04
CA ARG A 163 1.09 -20.73 -3.20
C ARG A 163 -0.01 -20.31 -2.21
N GLY A 164 0.35 -20.02 -0.96
CA GLY A 164 -0.59 -19.53 0.05
C GLY A 164 -1.16 -18.15 -0.33
N MET A 165 -0.30 -17.25 -0.78
CA MET A 165 -0.71 -15.94 -1.33
C MET A 165 -1.69 -16.10 -2.50
N ARG A 166 -1.35 -16.89 -3.53
CA ARG A 166 -2.23 -17.08 -4.69
C ARG A 166 -3.59 -17.67 -4.30
N LYS A 167 -3.61 -18.65 -3.39
CA LYS A 167 -4.86 -19.20 -2.85
C LYS A 167 -5.69 -18.11 -2.16
N ASN A 168 -5.07 -17.33 -1.28
CA ASN A 168 -5.77 -16.28 -0.54
C ASN A 168 -6.30 -15.17 -1.46
N LEU A 169 -5.57 -14.83 -2.53
CA LEU A 169 -6.05 -13.88 -3.56
C LEU A 169 -7.30 -14.40 -4.26
N LEU A 170 -7.30 -15.67 -4.69
CA LEU A 170 -8.45 -16.31 -5.34
C LEU A 170 -9.67 -16.44 -4.40
N GLU A 171 -9.44 -16.55 -3.09
CA GLU A 171 -10.52 -16.56 -2.10
C GLU A 171 -11.06 -15.15 -1.77
N THR A 172 -10.30 -14.10 -2.08
CA THR A 172 -10.65 -12.72 -1.71
C THR A 172 -11.31 -11.94 -2.85
N PHE A 173 -10.90 -12.18 -4.10
CA PHE A 173 -11.33 -11.41 -5.25
C PHE A 173 -12.17 -12.25 -6.20
N ASP A 174 -13.26 -11.67 -6.71
CA ASP A 174 -14.10 -12.29 -7.73
C ASP A 174 -13.39 -12.39 -9.09
N GLU A 175 -12.58 -11.39 -9.41
CA GLU A 175 -11.82 -11.32 -10.67
C GLU A 175 -10.38 -10.86 -10.42
N ILE A 176 -9.43 -11.47 -11.13
CA ILE A 176 -8.01 -11.13 -11.07
C ILE A 176 -7.48 -11.00 -12.49
N TYR A 177 -7.05 -9.78 -12.84
CA TYR A 177 -6.41 -9.48 -14.12
C TYR A 177 -4.90 -9.33 -13.92
N ILE A 178 -4.13 -10.08 -14.68
CA ILE A 178 -2.66 -10.07 -14.62
C ILE A 178 -2.15 -9.78 -16.01
N HIS A 179 -1.45 -8.65 -16.14
CA HIS A 179 -0.72 -8.29 -17.34
C HIS A 179 0.77 -8.38 -17.02
N ASP A 180 1.38 -9.52 -17.35
CA ASP A 180 2.81 -9.74 -17.13
C ASP A 180 3.61 -9.02 -18.21
N LEU A 181 4.40 -8.04 -17.79
CA LEU A 181 5.28 -7.26 -18.67
C LEU A 181 6.64 -7.94 -18.90
N HIS A 182 6.88 -9.09 -18.26
CA HIS A 182 8.17 -9.79 -18.22
C HIS A 182 9.29 -8.85 -17.73
N GLY A 183 10.51 -9.03 -18.26
CA GLY A 183 11.65 -8.18 -17.95
C GLY A 183 12.51 -8.66 -16.79
N ASP A 184 12.41 -9.93 -16.37
CA ASP A 184 13.42 -10.51 -15.48
C ASP A 184 14.69 -10.83 -16.27
N ALA A 185 15.67 -9.93 -16.23
CA ALA A 185 16.97 -10.11 -16.88
C ALA A 185 17.82 -11.24 -16.26
N ARG A 186 17.32 -11.93 -15.22
CA ARG A 186 17.99 -13.10 -14.61
C ARG A 186 17.47 -14.43 -15.15
N GLU A 187 16.40 -14.40 -15.95
CA GLU A 187 15.91 -15.54 -16.71
C GLU A 187 16.54 -15.49 -18.11
N GLU A 188 17.86 -15.72 -18.18
CA GLU A 188 18.60 -16.04 -19.41
C GLU A 188 18.90 -17.54 -19.50
#